data_AF-A0A2V7X2S6-F1
#
_entry.id   AF-A0A2V7X2S6-F1
#
_cell.length_a   1.000
_cell.length_b   1.000
_cell.length_c   1.000
_cell.angle_alpha   90.00
_cell.angle_beta   90.00
_cell.angle_gamma   90.00
#
_symmetry.space_group_name_H-M   'P 1'
#
loop_
_entity.id
_entity.type
_entity.pdbx_description
1 polymer ?
#
loop_
_entity_poly.entity_id
_entity_poly.type
_entity_poly.pdbx_seq_one_letter_code
_entity_poly.pdbx_strand_id
1 'polypeptide(L)'
;MSCEGISRRELFRRGGILGSALAFPQLLAGETAAAAPPPVAAPAGVGLRVGPDIYQSIGVRPIINARGTYTILSGSTMLPEVRAAMAAASQHYVHLDELAEAIGARLATLTGAEWGLVTSGCSAALTHATAACVAGGNPDLHIRIPNLSGFAKDEVVIPKHSRNVYDAALRGVGVRVIEVTTPAELEAALGPRSALVYILASPEADESALPTKLVASIAQPRGVPVLVDAAAEILTVPNVHLQSGATLVGYSGGKCLRGPQAAGLLLGRKDLVKAAWVHSAPHHGYSRGYKVGKEEAIGMLMAVEMWMKRDHDAEWKTWTSWLEFVGKRVSAVDGVTTTIVQPKGLSNRMPSLRVFWDRKRFGLGGDTAARTLFDGDPRVGVFAARHETDPALTGVSVNPYMMAAGDEKIVADRLFALLSNPPHMDETAPPVAAAADLSGQWDVKVEYAAGASNHALNLRQRGNEIDGAHRGDFVSRDLTGTIDGNSVRIRSFLGEQSGDSIAYTFTGKVTGDEMGGTLDMGEYLGAKWSARRRAARRG
;
A
#
# COMPACT_ATOMS: atom_id res chain seq x y z
N MET A 1 1.65 -56.97 -24.43
CA MET A 1 0.28 -56.43 -24.33
C MET A 1 0.39 -55.01 -23.84
N SER A 2 0.40 -54.08 -24.79
CA SER A 2 0.48 -52.64 -24.58
C SER A 2 -0.92 -52.06 -24.73
N CYS A 3 -1.39 -51.29 -23.74
CA CYS A 3 -2.49 -50.36 -23.93
C CYS A 3 -1.93 -48.94 -23.79
N GLU A 4 -1.88 -48.26 -24.93
CA GLU A 4 -1.50 -46.87 -25.08
C GLU A 4 -2.60 -45.95 -24.56
N GLY A 5 -2.20 -44.91 -23.83
CA GLY A 5 -3.06 -43.81 -23.41
C GLY A 5 -3.14 -42.72 -24.48
N ILE A 6 -4.36 -42.29 -24.78
CA ILE A 6 -4.68 -41.19 -25.68
C ILE A 6 -4.02 -39.89 -25.16
N SER A 7 -3.31 -39.17 -26.03
CA SER A 7 -2.58 -37.94 -25.66
C SER A 7 -3.44 -36.67 -25.84
N ARG A 8 -3.11 -35.62 -25.07
CA ARG A 8 -3.78 -34.30 -25.04
C ARG A 8 -3.88 -33.58 -26.40
N ARG A 9 -3.21 -34.05 -27.45
CA ARG A 9 -3.28 -33.49 -28.81
C ARG A 9 -4.50 -33.96 -29.60
N GLU A 10 -5.17 -35.04 -29.19
CA GLU A 10 -6.39 -35.57 -29.82
C GLU A 10 -7.67 -34.88 -29.35
N LEU A 11 -7.64 -34.25 -28.17
CA LEU A 11 -8.79 -33.53 -27.61
C LEU A 11 -9.08 -32.20 -28.35
N PHE A 12 -8.08 -31.63 -29.04
CA PHE A 12 -8.21 -30.34 -29.72
C PHE A 12 -8.66 -30.41 -31.19
N ARG A 13 -8.93 -31.60 -31.72
CA ARG A 13 -9.31 -31.79 -33.14
C ARG A 13 -10.81 -32.02 -33.38
N ARG A 14 -11.66 -32.03 -32.35
CA ARG A 14 -13.09 -32.41 -32.45
C ARG A 14 -14.14 -31.34 -32.12
N GLY A 15 -13.77 -30.06 -32.03
CA GLY A 15 -14.74 -29.00 -31.72
C GLY A 15 -14.74 -27.87 -32.74
N GLY A 16 -15.25 -28.12 -33.95
CA GLY A 16 -15.42 -27.12 -34.99
C GLY A 16 -16.84 -27.05 -35.55
N ILE A 17 -17.46 -25.88 -35.37
CA ILE A 17 -18.35 -25.15 -36.29
C ILE A 17 -19.89 -25.38 -36.23
N LEU A 18 -20.59 -24.24 -36.44
CA LEU A 18 -22.01 -23.90 -36.65
C LEU A 18 -22.82 -23.57 -35.38
N GLY A 19 -23.45 -22.40 -35.21
CA GLY A 19 -23.75 -21.28 -36.11
C GLY A 19 -25.25 -20.95 -36.03
N SER A 20 -25.62 -19.74 -35.60
CA SER A 20 -26.87 -19.07 -36.00
C SER A 20 -27.01 -17.69 -35.36
N ALA A 21 -27.17 -16.69 -36.22
CA ALA A 21 -27.54 -15.33 -35.92
C ALA A 21 -28.96 -15.22 -35.37
N LEU A 22 -29.17 -14.32 -34.39
CA LEU A 22 -30.44 -13.66 -34.13
C LEU A 22 -30.17 -12.20 -33.81
N ALA A 23 -30.54 -11.33 -34.75
CA ALA A 23 -30.66 -9.89 -34.57
C ALA A 23 -32.04 -9.57 -34.00
N PHE A 24 -32.15 -8.62 -33.07
CA PHE A 24 -33.34 -7.82 -32.76
C PHE A 24 -32.94 -6.65 -31.81
N PRO A 25 -33.74 -5.57 -31.71
CA PRO A 25 -33.36 -4.24 -32.18
C PRO A 25 -32.96 -3.27 -31.06
N GLN A 26 -32.27 -2.19 -31.47
CA GLN A 26 -32.06 -0.98 -30.69
C GLN A 26 -33.39 -0.27 -30.43
N LEU A 27 -33.74 -0.02 -29.15
CA LEU A 27 -34.30 1.26 -28.69
C LEU A 27 -34.47 1.30 -27.16
N LEU A 28 -33.84 2.30 -26.55
CA LEU A 28 -34.25 3.12 -25.39
C LEU A 28 -33.02 3.49 -24.55
N ALA A 29 -32.41 4.60 -24.95
CA ALA A 29 -31.46 5.35 -24.17
C ALA A 29 -32.22 5.99 -22.99
N GLY A 30 -31.89 5.55 -21.77
CA GLY A 30 -32.15 6.28 -20.54
C GLY A 30 -30.80 6.66 -19.95
N GLU A 31 -30.56 7.95 -19.77
CA GLU A 31 -29.31 8.53 -19.29
C GLU A 31 -28.89 7.91 -17.94
N THR A 32 -27.95 6.98 -18.01
CA THR A 32 -27.15 6.60 -16.85
C THR A 32 -26.10 7.67 -16.63
N ALA A 33 -26.05 8.23 -15.41
CA ALA A 33 -24.98 9.08 -14.94
C ALA A 33 -23.63 8.61 -15.49
N ALA A 34 -23.00 9.46 -16.30
CA ALA A 34 -21.83 9.11 -17.08
C ALA A 34 -20.71 8.62 -16.14
N ALA A 35 -20.45 7.31 -16.19
CA ALA A 35 -19.14 6.81 -15.81
C ALA A 35 -18.11 7.61 -16.61
N ALA A 36 -17.05 8.08 -15.93
CA ALA A 36 -15.94 8.76 -16.59
C ALA A 36 -15.53 7.96 -17.85
N PRO A 37 -15.32 8.63 -19.00
CA PRO A 37 -14.98 7.92 -20.22
C PRO A 37 -13.77 7.03 -19.95
N PRO A 38 -13.76 5.77 -20.45
CA PRO A 38 -12.61 4.92 -20.31
C PRO A 38 -11.38 5.67 -20.85
N PRO A 39 -10.19 5.49 -20.25
CA PRO A 39 -8.98 6.11 -20.78
C PRO A 39 -8.90 5.77 -22.27
N VAL A 40 -8.82 6.80 -23.12
CA VAL A 40 -8.65 6.64 -24.55
C VAL A 40 -7.36 5.84 -24.73
N ALA A 41 -7.50 4.54 -25.00
CA ALA A 41 -6.37 3.68 -25.25
C ALA A 41 -5.61 4.30 -26.42
N ALA A 42 -4.34 4.64 -26.20
CA ALA A 42 -3.48 5.08 -27.29
C ALA A 42 -3.56 4.02 -28.40
N PRO A 43 -3.65 4.42 -29.68
CA PRO A 43 -3.71 3.47 -30.78
C PRO A 43 -2.56 2.49 -30.63
N ALA A 44 -2.90 1.19 -30.54
CA ALA A 44 -1.95 0.10 -30.46
C ALA A 44 -1.10 0.11 -31.73
N GLY A 45 0.06 0.81 -31.72
CA GLY A 45 0.86 0.93 -32.94
C GLY A 45 2.16 1.74 -32.88
N VAL A 46 2.39 2.63 -31.90
CA VAL A 46 3.53 3.57 -31.98
C VAL A 46 4.77 3.12 -31.17
N GLY A 47 4.71 2.00 -30.44
CA GLY A 47 5.82 1.54 -29.60
C GLY A 47 6.18 2.50 -28.46
N LEU A 48 7.12 2.08 -27.60
CA LEU A 48 7.59 2.90 -26.49
C LEU A 48 8.40 4.10 -27.01
N ARG A 49 7.99 5.33 -26.66
CA ARG A 49 8.74 6.55 -27.00
C ARG A 49 9.58 7.00 -25.81
N VAL A 50 10.90 6.96 -25.96
CA VAL A 50 11.83 7.48 -24.93
C VAL A 50 11.75 9.01 -24.93
N GLY A 51 11.34 9.59 -23.80
CA GLY A 51 11.19 11.04 -23.63
C GLY A 51 10.13 11.41 -22.59
N PRO A 52 9.74 12.70 -22.49
CA PRO A 52 8.73 13.17 -21.55
C PRO A 52 7.37 12.47 -21.67
N ASP A 53 7.02 11.99 -22.86
CA ASP A 53 5.75 11.30 -23.15
C ASP A 53 5.83 9.77 -23.01
N ILE A 54 6.78 9.24 -22.25
CA ILE A 54 7.01 7.79 -22.15
C ILE A 54 5.76 7.03 -21.70
N TYR A 55 5.02 7.55 -20.72
CA TYR A 55 3.78 6.93 -20.24
C TYR A 55 2.63 7.10 -21.23
N GLN A 56 2.48 8.30 -21.79
CA GLN A 56 1.46 8.63 -22.77
C GLN A 56 1.63 7.80 -24.05
N SER A 57 2.86 7.42 -24.40
CA SER A 57 3.17 6.57 -25.55
C SER A 57 2.52 5.19 -25.48
N ILE A 58 2.19 4.73 -24.27
CA ILE A 58 1.49 3.47 -24.00
C ILE A 58 0.09 3.67 -23.39
N GLY A 59 -0.47 4.88 -23.50
CA GLY A 59 -1.84 5.19 -23.04
C GLY A 59 -1.98 5.44 -21.54
N VAL A 60 -0.87 5.62 -20.81
CA VAL A 60 -0.88 5.93 -19.37
C VAL A 60 -0.85 7.44 -19.16
N ARG A 61 -1.82 7.97 -18.42
CA ARG A 61 -1.85 9.39 -18.02
C ARG A 61 -0.89 9.63 -16.85
N PRO A 62 0.03 10.62 -16.91
CA PRO A 62 0.84 11.01 -15.77
C PRO A 62 -0.02 11.60 -14.63
N ILE A 63 0.55 11.68 -13.43
CA ILE A 63 -0.08 12.22 -12.22
C ILE A 63 0.82 13.25 -11.56
N ILE A 64 0.21 14.35 -11.10
CA ILE A 64 0.80 15.26 -10.13
C ILE A 64 0.56 14.69 -8.73
N ASN A 65 1.62 14.23 -8.08
CA ASN A 65 1.53 13.54 -6.80
C ASN A 65 1.62 14.52 -5.61
N ALA A 66 0.48 15.10 -5.25
CA ALA A 66 0.30 15.87 -4.02
C ALA A 66 -0.24 15.03 -2.86
N ARG A 67 -0.08 13.69 -2.93
CA ARG A 67 -0.63 12.72 -1.97
C ARG A 67 0.46 12.13 -1.07
N GLY A 68 1.59 11.70 -1.64
CA GLY A 68 2.71 11.13 -0.88
C GLY A 68 3.30 9.87 -1.52
N THR A 69 4.08 9.10 -0.76
CA THR A 69 4.93 8.02 -1.26
C THR A 69 4.20 6.68 -1.46
N TYR A 70 2.97 6.70 -1.96
CA TYR A 70 2.15 5.49 -2.10
C TYR A 70 2.61 4.66 -3.30
N THR A 71 2.73 3.35 -3.10
CA THR A 71 3.20 2.41 -4.14
C THR A 71 2.30 2.44 -5.37
N ILE A 72 0.97 2.50 -5.19
CA ILE A 72 0.01 2.62 -6.29
C ILE A 72 0.21 3.90 -7.13
N LEU A 73 0.90 4.91 -6.57
CA LEU A 73 1.27 6.16 -7.24
C LEU A 73 2.77 6.24 -7.56
N SER A 74 3.46 5.11 -7.62
CA SER A 74 4.90 4.99 -7.95
C SER A 74 5.90 5.57 -6.94
N GLY A 75 5.49 5.88 -5.70
CA GLY A 75 6.41 6.38 -4.67
C GLY A 75 7.01 7.74 -5.04
N SER A 76 8.33 7.88 -4.89
CA SER A 76 9.07 9.11 -5.20
C SER A 76 9.77 9.10 -6.55
N THR A 77 9.97 10.30 -7.10
CA THR A 77 10.87 10.48 -8.25
C THR A 77 12.33 10.46 -7.77
N MET A 78 13.14 9.65 -8.44
CA MET A 78 14.57 9.55 -8.15
C MET A 78 15.27 10.91 -8.27
N LEU A 79 16.31 11.14 -7.47
CA LEU A 79 17.20 12.28 -7.65
C LEU A 79 17.93 12.21 -9.02
N PRO A 80 18.32 13.33 -9.63
CA PRO A 80 19.14 13.34 -10.84
C PRO A 80 20.42 12.51 -10.72
N GLU A 81 21.10 12.59 -9.59
CA GLU A 81 22.33 11.86 -9.28
C GLU A 81 22.09 10.36 -9.20
N VAL A 82 20.97 9.95 -8.62
CA VAL A 82 20.54 8.54 -8.56
C VAL A 82 20.32 7.99 -9.96
N ARG A 83 19.60 8.72 -10.82
CA ARG A 83 19.39 8.31 -12.22
C ARG A 83 20.70 8.22 -12.99
N ALA A 84 21.61 9.18 -12.81
CA ALA A 84 22.93 9.17 -13.44
C ALA A 84 23.77 7.96 -12.97
N ALA A 85 23.75 7.67 -11.67
CA ALA A 85 24.46 6.53 -11.11
C ALA A 85 23.93 5.18 -11.64
N MET A 86 22.60 5.03 -11.73
CA MET A 86 21.97 3.85 -12.33
C MET A 86 22.33 3.70 -13.81
N ALA A 87 22.27 4.80 -14.57
CA ALA A 87 22.64 4.80 -15.98
C ALA A 87 24.10 4.36 -16.17
N ALA A 88 25.03 4.88 -15.38
CA ALA A 88 26.44 4.46 -15.42
C ALA A 88 26.62 2.99 -15.02
N ALA A 89 25.99 2.56 -13.92
CA ALA A 89 26.05 1.17 -13.46
C ALA A 89 25.50 0.16 -14.49
N SER A 90 24.52 0.57 -15.31
CA SER A 90 23.93 -0.29 -16.34
C SER A 90 24.91 -0.71 -17.45
N GLN A 91 26.03 0.00 -17.60
CA GLN A 91 27.00 -0.20 -18.70
C GLN A 91 28.14 -1.18 -18.36
N HIS A 92 28.19 -1.72 -17.14
CA HIS A 92 29.29 -2.59 -16.69
C HIS A 92 28.80 -3.85 -15.99
N TYR A 93 29.57 -4.93 -16.09
CA TYR A 93 29.39 -6.14 -15.28
C TYR A 93 30.31 -6.11 -14.06
N VAL A 94 29.84 -6.66 -12.94
CA VAL A 94 30.61 -6.77 -11.68
C VAL A 94 30.25 -8.09 -10.99
N HIS A 95 31.13 -8.55 -10.08
CA HIS A 95 30.79 -9.65 -9.19
C HIS A 95 29.89 -9.13 -8.04
N LEU A 96 28.74 -9.77 -7.82
CA LEU A 96 27.75 -9.23 -6.89
C LEU A 96 28.19 -9.31 -5.42
N ASP A 97 28.99 -10.30 -5.04
CA ASP A 97 29.53 -10.36 -3.67
C ASP A 97 30.54 -9.25 -3.39
N GLU A 98 31.38 -8.91 -4.39
CA GLU A 98 32.32 -7.79 -4.26
C GLU A 98 31.56 -6.46 -4.18
N LEU A 99 30.53 -6.30 -5.00
CA LEU A 99 29.64 -5.15 -4.96
C LEU A 99 28.93 -5.03 -3.60
N ALA A 100 28.34 -6.12 -3.10
CA ALA A 100 27.63 -6.14 -1.82
C ALA A 100 28.57 -5.83 -0.65
N GLU A 101 29.80 -6.36 -0.66
CA GLU A 101 30.81 -6.04 0.36
C GLU A 101 31.19 -4.54 0.33
N ALA A 102 31.44 -3.99 -0.86
CA ALA A 102 31.81 -2.58 -1.02
C ALA A 102 30.67 -1.62 -0.63
N ILE A 103 29.44 -1.91 -1.08
CA ILE A 103 28.24 -1.14 -0.69
C ILE A 103 28.05 -1.21 0.82
N GLY A 104 28.13 -2.40 1.42
CA GLY A 104 27.91 -2.58 2.85
C GLY A 104 28.90 -1.80 3.71
N ALA A 105 30.18 -1.82 3.35
CA ALA A 105 31.21 -1.01 4.00
C ALA A 105 30.95 0.50 3.87
N ARG A 106 30.49 0.94 2.68
CA ARG A 106 30.21 2.34 2.44
C ARG A 106 28.97 2.81 3.22
N LEU A 107 27.91 2.01 3.25
CA LEU A 107 26.71 2.29 4.05
C LEU A 107 27.05 2.37 5.55
N ALA A 108 27.91 1.49 6.05
CA ALA A 108 28.41 1.57 7.44
C ALA A 108 29.07 2.93 7.72
N THR A 109 29.97 3.36 6.83
CA THR A 109 30.67 4.65 6.94
C THR A 109 29.69 5.84 6.93
N LEU A 110 28.67 5.80 6.07
CA LEU A 110 27.72 6.91 5.92
C LEU A 110 26.70 6.99 7.07
N THR A 111 26.29 5.84 7.62
CA THR A 111 25.13 5.76 8.54
C THR A 111 25.54 5.58 10.00
N GLY A 112 26.78 5.16 10.26
CA GLY A 112 27.25 4.77 11.59
C GLY A 112 26.75 3.39 12.05
N ALA A 113 26.04 2.64 11.19
CA ALA A 113 25.74 1.22 11.45
C ALA A 113 27.01 0.37 11.31
N GLU A 114 27.03 -0.82 11.90
CA GLU A 114 28.17 -1.75 11.73
C GLU A 114 28.30 -2.26 10.29
N TRP A 115 27.17 -2.43 9.59
CA TRP A 115 27.10 -2.82 8.18
C TRP A 115 25.77 -2.43 7.53
N GLY A 116 25.71 -2.51 6.19
CA GLY A 116 24.49 -2.29 5.42
C GLY A 116 24.32 -3.26 4.25
N LEU A 117 23.08 -3.39 3.80
CA LEU A 117 22.70 -4.17 2.62
C LEU A 117 21.62 -3.40 1.86
N VAL A 118 21.73 -3.36 0.53
CA VAL A 118 20.65 -2.90 -0.34
C VAL A 118 19.76 -4.09 -0.72
N THR A 119 18.44 -3.89 -0.68
CA THR A 119 17.43 -4.92 -0.93
C THR A 119 16.39 -4.44 -1.95
N SER A 120 15.56 -5.34 -2.49
CA SER A 120 14.46 -4.97 -3.40
C SER A 120 13.25 -4.40 -2.63
N GLY A 121 13.45 -3.27 -1.95
CA GLY A 121 12.47 -2.65 -1.06
C GLY A 121 12.63 -3.03 0.41
N CYS A 122 11.96 -2.29 1.31
CA CYS A 122 12.03 -2.55 2.75
C CYS A 122 11.41 -3.91 3.11
N SER A 123 10.33 -4.33 2.44
CA SER A 123 9.75 -5.66 2.63
C SER A 123 10.78 -6.78 2.42
N ALA A 124 11.64 -6.68 1.39
CA ALA A 124 12.75 -7.61 1.19
C ALA A 124 13.80 -7.53 2.32
N ALA A 125 14.09 -6.33 2.83
CA ALA A 125 14.97 -6.18 4.00
C ALA A 125 14.40 -6.92 5.23
N LEU A 126 13.10 -6.79 5.50
CA LEU A 126 12.43 -7.50 6.61
C LEU A 126 12.47 -9.01 6.42
N THR A 127 12.23 -9.51 5.20
CA THR A 127 12.32 -10.93 4.88
C THR A 127 13.75 -11.47 5.02
N HIS A 128 14.76 -10.76 4.49
CA HIS A 128 16.16 -11.18 4.60
C HIS A 128 16.66 -11.14 6.05
N ALA A 129 16.29 -10.11 6.82
CA ALA A 129 16.60 -10.02 8.25
C ALA A 129 15.96 -11.18 9.03
N THR A 130 14.69 -11.49 8.75
CA THR A 130 13.98 -12.59 9.41
C THR A 130 14.62 -13.93 9.08
N ALA A 131 14.94 -14.19 7.81
CA ALA A 131 15.66 -15.39 7.39
C ALA A 131 17.02 -15.51 8.09
N ALA A 132 17.78 -14.41 8.18
CA ALA A 132 19.07 -14.38 8.86
C ALA A 132 18.95 -14.69 10.36
N CYS A 133 17.93 -14.18 11.04
CA CYS A 133 17.68 -14.46 12.45
C CYS A 133 17.21 -15.91 12.70
N VAL A 134 16.54 -16.52 11.72
CA VAL A 134 16.04 -17.91 11.76
C VAL A 134 17.15 -18.92 11.44
N ALA A 135 17.94 -18.67 10.40
CA ALA A 135 18.84 -19.64 9.77
C ALA A 135 20.34 -19.28 9.88
N GLY A 136 20.68 -18.06 10.33
CA GLY A 136 22.04 -17.54 10.25
C GLY A 136 22.53 -17.47 8.80
N GLY A 137 23.83 -17.57 8.57
CA GLY A 137 24.40 -17.66 7.21
C GLY A 137 24.43 -19.08 6.64
N ASN A 138 23.59 -20.01 7.12
CA ASN A 138 23.66 -21.43 6.74
C ASN A 138 22.86 -21.72 5.44
N PRO A 139 23.52 -22.10 4.33
CA PRO A 139 22.83 -22.40 3.08
C PRO A 139 21.91 -23.64 3.14
N ASP A 140 22.22 -24.64 3.97
CA ASP A 140 21.38 -25.84 4.12
C ASP A 140 20.02 -25.50 4.73
N LEU A 141 20.00 -24.52 5.64
CA LEU A 141 18.77 -23.99 6.20
C LEU A 141 18.10 -23.02 5.22
N HIS A 142 18.86 -22.20 4.49
CA HIS A 142 18.30 -21.25 3.52
C HIS A 142 17.38 -21.91 2.49
N ILE A 143 17.80 -23.06 1.91
CA ILE A 143 17.03 -23.76 0.88
C ILE A 143 15.75 -24.41 1.41
N ARG A 144 15.61 -24.54 2.73
CA ARG A 144 14.44 -25.13 3.40
C ARG A 144 13.34 -24.13 3.72
N ILE A 145 13.68 -22.84 3.81
CA ILE A 145 12.70 -21.76 3.96
C ILE A 145 11.72 -21.84 2.77
N PRO A 146 10.39 -21.76 2.97
CA PRO A 146 9.71 -21.35 4.21
C PRO A 146 9.27 -22.51 5.13
N ASN A 147 9.65 -23.76 4.85
CA ASN A 147 9.33 -24.87 5.75
C ASN A 147 10.36 -24.97 6.89
N LEU A 148 10.05 -24.32 8.00
CA LEU A 148 10.89 -24.26 9.20
C LEU A 148 10.82 -25.49 10.11
N SER A 149 10.18 -26.59 9.69
CA SER A 149 10.11 -27.81 10.50
C SER A 149 11.51 -28.32 10.86
N GLY A 150 11.81 -28.47 12.16
CA GLY A 150 13.13 -28.89 12.66
C GLY A 150 14.17 -27.76 12.79
N PHE A 151 13.79 -26.50 12.55
CA PHE A 151 14.64 -25.36 12.88
C PHE A 151 14.60 -25.10 14.38
N ALA A 152 15.69 -24.56 14.93
CA ALA A 152 15.75 -24.21 16.35
C ALA A 152 14.88 -22.99 16.68
N LYS A 153 14.74 -22.06 15.73
CA LYS A 153 13.99 -20.81 15.87
C LYS A 153 12.96 -20.68 14.77
N ASP A 154 11.73 -20.38 15.15
CA ASP A 154 10.59 -20.28 14.24
C ASP A 154 9.51 -19.31 14.74
N GLU A 155 9.84 -18.45 15.71
CA GLU A 155 8.93 -17.48 16.31
C GLU A 155 9.40 -16.04 16.13
N VAL A 156 8.47 -15.16 15.78
CA VAL A 156 8.66 -13.71 15.80
C VAL A 156 7.71 -13.12 16.81
N VAL A 157 8.25 -12.38 17.78
CA VAL A 157 7.43 -11.66 18.76
C VAL A 157 7.11 -10.27 18.20
N ILE A 158 5.84 -9.87 18.24
CA ILE A 158 5.40 -8.57 17.70
C ILE A 158 4.51 -7.88 18.73
N PRO A 159 4.88 -6.68 19.22
CA PRO A 159 3.96 -5.84 19.97
C PRO A 159 2.70 -5.55 19.15
N LYS A 160 1.51 -5.61 19.76
CA LYS A 160 0.24 -5.47 19.03
C LYS A 160 0.13 -4.17 18.23
N HIS A 161 0.69 -3.07 18.73
CA HIS A 161 0.74 -1.78 18.03
C HIS A 161 1.61 -1.81 16.76
N SER A 162 2.48 -2.82 16.61
CA SER A 162 3.36 -3.01 15.45
C SER A 162 2.77 -3.94 14.39
N ARG A 163 1.60 -4.57 14.63
CA ARG A 163 0.94 -5.40 13.61
C ARG A 163 0.47 -4.52 12.45
N ASN A 164 0.85 -4.91 11.22
CA ASN A 164 0.49 -4.21 9.99
C ASN A 164 0.57 -5.17 8.79
N VAL A 165 0.12 -4.72 7.61
CA VAL A 165 0.18 -5.56 6.39
C VAL A 165 1.60 -5.96 5.97
N TYR A 166 2.64 -5.26 6.42
CA TYR A 166 4.02 -5.53 6.05
C TYR A 166 4.67 -6.65 6.87
N ASP A 167 4.07 -7.04 8.00
CA ASP A 167 4.51 -8.23 8.74
C ASP A 167 4.35 -9.53 7.93
N ALA A 168 3.60 -9.49 6.82
CA ALA A 168 3.55 -10.53 5.80
C ALA A 168 4.96 -10.90 5.28
N ALA A 169 5.89 -9.94 5.24
CA ALA A 169 7.28 -10.17 4.84
C ALA A 169 8.00 -11.13 5.80
N LEU A 170 7.65 -11.08 7.09
CA LEU A 170 8.20 -11.96 8.12
C LEU A 170 7.49 -13.31 8.08
N ARG A 171 6.15 -13.30 8.06
CA ARG A 171 5.32 -14.51 7.96
C ARG A 171 5.65 -15.36 6.73
N GLY A 172 6.02 -14.73 5.62
CA GLY A 172 6.46 -15.39 4.39
C GLY A 172 7.66 -16.33 4.58
N VAL A 173 8.52 -16.06 5.58
CA VAL A 173 9.65 -16.94 5.95
C VAL A 173 9.18 -18.25 6.61
N GLY A 174 7.91 -18.32 7.04
CA GLY A 174 7.31 -19.49 7.70
C GLY A 174 7.31 -19.42 9.23
N VAL A 175 7.66 -18.27 9.80
CA VAL A 175 7.65 -18.04 11.26
C VAL A 175 6.23 -17.95 11.80
N ARG A 176 6.05 -18.36 13.06
CA ARG A 176 4.83 -18.07 13.83
C ARG A 176 4.95 -16.69 14.48
N VAL A 177 3.85 -15.94 14.48
CA VAL A 177 3.77 -14.65 15.17
C VAL A 177 3.25 -14.86 16.59
N ILE A 178 3.96 -14.30 17.56
CA ILE A 178 3.57 -14.26 18.97
C ILE A 178 3.28 -12.80 19.33
N GLU A 179 2.03 -12.48 19.61
CA GLU A 179 1.60 -11.11 19.93
C GLU A 179 1.79 -10.80 21.42
N VAL A 180 2.25 -9.57 21.72
CA VAL A 180 2.39 -9.08 23.10
C VAL A 180 1.89 -7.63 23.21
N THR A 181 1.49 -7.22 24.40
CA THR A 181 0.97 -5.87 24.70
C THR A 181 1.65 -5.21 25.89
N THR A 182 2.25 -5.99 26.78
CA THR A 182 2.92 -5.50 27.99
C THR A 182 4.38 -5.96 28.09
N PRO A 183 5.22 -5.27 28.90
CA PRO A 183 6.58 -5.73 29.17
C PRO A 183 6.66 -7.15 29.75
N ALA A 184 5.74 -7.51 30.65
CA ALA A 184 5.70 -8.85 31.23
C ALA A 184 5.35 -9.93 30.19
N GLU A 185 4.40 -9.64 29.28
CA GLU A 185 4.11 -10.53 28.16
C GLU A 185 5.30 -10.68 27.20
N LEU A 186 6.00 -9.58 26.91
CA LEU A 186 7.23 -9.62 26.12
C LEU A 186 8.28 -10.51 26.78
N GLU A 187 8.55 -10.33 28.07
CA GLU A 187 9.50 -11.16 28.81
C GLU A 187 9.14 -12.64 28.79
N ALA A 188 7.85 -12.97 28.93
CA ALA A 188 7.35 -14.34 28.91
C ALA A 188 7.39 -14.97 27.50
N ALA A 189 7.19 -14.17 26.45
CA ALA A 189 7.18 -14.63 25.07
C ALA A 189 8.59 -14.92 24.51
N LEU A 190 9.64 -14.34 25.10
CA LEU A 190 11.02 -14.53 24.64
C LEU A 190 11.60 -15.83 25.19
N GLY A 191 11.64 -16.86 24.34
CA GLY A 191 12.16 -18.19 24.65
C GLY A 191 13.18 -18.71 23.62
N PRO A 192 13.60 -19.98 23.73
CA PRO A 192 14.63 -20.56 22.86
C PRO A 192 14.28 -20.56 21.36
N ARG A 193 12.98 -20.53 21.01
CA ARG A 193 12.49 -20.51 19.63
C ARG A 193 12.37 -19.10 19.04
N SER A 194 12.55 -18.05 19.84
CA SER A 194 12.41 -16.67 19.38
C SER A 194 13.54 -16.32 18.41
N ALA A 195 13.17 -16.05 17.16
CA ALA A 195 14.07 -15.61 16.10
C ALA A 195 14.40 -14.12 16.24
N LEU A 196 13.39 -13.26 16.42
CA LEU A 196 13.54 -11.82 16.61
C LEU A 196 12.28 -11.20 17.24
N VAL A 197 12.41 -9.95 17.69
CA VAL A 197 11.28 -9.05 17.95
C VAL A 197 11.15 -8.05 16.80
N TYR A 198 9.96 -7.88 16.25
CA TYR A 198 9.67 -6.92 15.18
C TYR A 198 8.91 -5.71 15.73
N ILE A 199 9.33 -4.51 15.32
CA ILE A 199 8.70 -3.25 15.67
C ILE A 199 8.45 -2.47 14.38
N LEU A 200 7.22 -1.99 14.20
CA LEU A 200 6.94 -0.97 13.19
C LEU A 200 7.24 0.40 13.80
N ALA A 201 8.19 1.15 13.23
CA ALA A 201 8.48 2.48 13.70
C ALA A 201 7.31 3.42 13.38
N SER A 202 6.77 4.07 14.41
CA SER A 202 5.75 5.09 14.29
C SER A 202 5.69 5.91 15.59
N PRO A 203 5.07 7.12 15.57
CA PRO A 203 4.80 7.86 16.79
C PRO A 203 4.04 7.03 17.84
N GLU A 204 3.08 6.21 17.41
CA GLU A 204 2.32 5.33 18.30
C GLU A 204 3.20 4.26 18.96
N ALA A 205 4.20 3.73 18.26
CA ALA A 205 5.17 2.79 18.83
C ALA A 205 6.06 3.48 19.88
N ASP A 206 6.54 4.68 19.57
CA ASP A 206 7.40 5.48 20.45
C ASP A 206 6.69 5.90 21.75
N GLU A 207 5.39 6.18 21.68
CA GLU A 207 4.55 6.57 22.83
C GLU A 207 3.92 5.38 23.57
N SER A 208 4.16 4.15 23.10
CA SER A 208 3.53 2.94 23.65
C SER A 208 4.15 2.48 24.99
N ALA A 209 3.55 1.44 25.59
CA ALA A 209 4.15 0.73 26.72
C ALA A 209 5.34 -0.16 26.35
N LEU A 210 5.63 -0.32 25.04
CA LEU A 210 6.69 -1.16 24.50
C LEU A 210 7.50 -0.40 23.43
N PRO A 211 8.10 0.76 23.76
CA PRO A 211 8.94 1.49 22.81
C PRO A 211 10.24 0.72 22.52
N THR A 212 10.88 0.99 21.38
CA THR A 212 12.08 0.27 20.90
C THR A 212 13.15 0.09 21.98
N LYS A 213 13.44 1.14 22.76
CA LYS A 213 14.45 1.09 23.83
C LYS A 213 14.12 0.10 24.93
N LEU A 214 12.86 0.03 25.35
CA LEU A 214 12.42 -0.92 26.37
C LEU A 214 12.46 -2.35 25.82
N VAL A 215 11.93 -2.56 24.62
CA VAL A 215 11.94 -3.87 23.94
C VAL A 215 13.37 -4.39 23.80
N ALA A 216 14.30 -3.55 23.33
CA ALA A 216 15.71 -3.91 23.21
C ALA A 216 16.32 -4.29 24.57
N SER A 217 16.04 -3.53 25.64
CA SER A 217 16.57 -3.82 26.98
C SER A 217 16.12 -5.18 27.53
N ILE A 218 14.93 -5.66 27.14
CA ILE A 218 14.37 -6.95 27.55
C ILE A 218 14.92 -8.09 26.66
N ALA A 219 15.07 -7.83 25.36
CA ALA A 219 15.49 -8.82 24.36
C ALA A 219 16.99 -9.12 24.37
N GLN A 220 17.83 -8.10 24.58
CA GLN A 220 19.29 -8.21 24.52
C GLN A 220 19.87 -9.25 25.50
N PRO A 221 19.50 -9.29 26.80
CA PRO A 221 20.03 -10.29 27.74
C PRO A 221 19.71 -11.74 27.34
N ARG A 222 18.70 -11.94 26.48
CA ARG A 222 18.28 -13.25 25.96
C ARG A 222 18.88 -13.57 24.59
N GLY A 223 19.70 -12.67 24.03
CA GLY A 223 20.30 -12.83 22.72
C GLY A 223 19.29 -12.82 21.56
N VAL A 224 18.11 -12.22 21.74
CA VAL A 224 17.08 -12.10 20.71
C VAL A 224 17.23 -10.76 19.97
N PRO A 225 17.49 -10.77 18.64
CA PRO A 225 17.58 -9.54 17.85
C PRO A 225 16.27 -8.74 17.83
N VAL A 226 16.40 -7.41 17.74
CA VAL A 226 15.26 -6.50 17.49
C VAL A 226 15.40 -5.91 16.09
N LEU A 227 14.36 -6.09 15.26
CA LEU A 227 14.25 -5.55 13.90
C LEU A 227 13.21 -4.43 13.90
N VAL A 228 13.63 -3.23 13.49
CA VAL A 228 12.74 -2.08 13.32
C VAL A 228 12.42 -1.85 11.85
N ASP A 229 11.14 -1.87 11.48
CA ASP A 229 10.66 -1.39 10.19
C ASP A 229 10.51 0.13 10.23
N ALA A 230 11.51 0.84 9.72
CA ALA A 230 11.50 2.29 9.56
C ALA A 230 11.21 2.68 8.09
N ALA A 231 10.47 1.84 7.34
CA ALA A 231 10.23 2.05 5.92
C ALA A 231 9.67 3.44 5.59
N ALA A 232 8.84 4.03 6.46
CA ALA A 232 8.20 5.32 6.24
C ALA A 232 8.97 6.50 6.87
N GLU A 233 10.05 6.24 7.60
CA GLU A 233 10.77 7.26 8.33
C GLU A 233 11.90 7.88 7.53
N ILE A 234 12.35 9.06 7.95
CA ILE A 234 13.59 9.64 7.47
C ILE A 234 14.81 8.85 7.98
N LEU A 235 15.88 8.80 7.19
CA LEU A 235 17.14 8.23 7.64
C LEU A 235 17.83 9.20 8.62
N THR A 236 18.11 8.73 9.83
CA THR A 236 18.86 9.49 10.85
C THR A 236 20.32 9.02 10.89
N VAL A 237 21.24 9.96 11.16
CA VAL A 237 22.67 9.68 11.32
C VAL A 237 23.19 10.48 12.53
N PRO A 238 23.67 9.82 13.61
CA PRO A 238 23.62 8.38 13.85
C PRO A 238 22.18 7.85 13.88
N ASN A 239 21.99 6.58 13.52
CA ASN A 239 20.67 5.98 13.41
C ASN A 239 19.97 5.83 14.78
N VAL A 240 18.84 6.50 14.98
CA VAL A 240 18.13 6.56 16.28
C VAL A 240 17.64 5.21 16.78
N HIS A 241 17.26 4.29 15.89
CA HIS A 241 16.75 2.97 16.25
C HIS A 241 17.89 2.07 16.73
N LEU A 242 19.02 2.09 16.03
CA LEU A 242 20.24 1.41 16.47
C LEU A 242 20.75 1.99 17.80
N GLN A 243 20.72 3.31 17.96
CA GLN A 243 21.04 3.97 19.25
C GLN A 243 20.08 3.57 20.38
N SER A 244 18.83 3.23 20.04
CA SER A 244 17.84 2.71 20.98
C SER A 244 18.01 1.21 21.27
N GLY A 245 19.03 0.55 20.70
CA GLY A 245 19.34 -0.86 20.95
C GLY A 245 18.73 -1.84 19.96
N ALA A 246 18.11 -1.36 18.87
CA ALA A 246 17.71 -2.23 17.77
C ALA A 246 18.95 -2.91 17.16
N THR A 247 18.81 -4.17 16.77
CA THR A 247 19.88 -4.95 16.13
C THR A 247 19.94 -4.68 14.63
N LEU A 248 18.78 -4.50 14.01
CA LEU A 248 18.60 -4.27 12.59
C LEU A 248 17.51 -3.22 12.37
N VAL A 249 17.63 -2.42 11.31
CA VAL A 249 16.62 -1.45 10.88
C VAL A 249 16.46 -1.45 9.36
N GLY A 250 15.21 -1.48 8.90
CA GLY A 250 14.83 -1.45 7.49
C GLY A 250 14.37 -0.07 7.03
N TYR A 251 14.77 0.35 5.82
CA TYR A 251 14.28 1.59 5.19
C TYR A 251 13.82 1.35 3.76
N SER A 252 12.89 2.19 3.27
CA SER A 252 12.44 2.18 1.87
C SER A 252 13.17 3.25 1.06
N GLY A 253 13.71 2.87 -0.11
CA GLY A 253 14.44 3.77 -1.00
C GLY A 253 13.54 4.74 -1.76
N GLY A 254 12.44 4.21 -2.32
CA GLY A 254 11.42 4.94 -3.09
C GLY A 254 10.51 5.88 -2.30
N LYS A 255 10.95 6.33 -1.12
CA LYS A 255 10.22 7.29 -0.27
C LYS A 255 11.07 8.55 -0.08
N CYS A 256 11.34 8.93 1.18
CA CYS A 256 12.08 10.12 1.59
C CYS A 256 13.50 10.21 1.01
N LEU A 257 14.16 9.06 0.86
CA LEU A 257 15.51 8.95 0.31
C LEU A 257 15.56 9.32 -1.18
N ARG A 258 14.42 9.23 -1.89
CA ARG A 258 14.33 9.48 -3.35
C ARG A 258 15.33 8.64 -4.14
N GLY A 259 15.53 7.41 -3.67
CA GLY A 259 16.23 6.35 -4.37
C GLY A 259 15.32 5.59 -5.34
N PRO A 260 15.80 4.48 -5.92
CA PRO A 260 14.99 3.64 -6.79
C PRO A 260 13.73 3.15 -6.08
N GLN A 261 12.60 3.15 -6.78
CA GLN A 261 11.30 2.80 -6.20
C GLN A 261 11.29 1.37 -5.65
N ALA A 262 11.90 0.44 -6.38
CA ALA A 262 12.02 -0.97 -6.04
C ALA A 262 13.28 -1.31 -5.21
N ALA A 263 13.78 -0.36 -4.40
CA ALA A 263 14.94 -0.56 -3.54
C ALA A 263 14.67 -0.21 -2.07
N GLY A 264 15.49 -0.76 -1.17
CA GLY A 264 15.45 -0.54 0.27
C GLY A 264 16.81 -0.80 0.93
N LEU A 265 16.88 -0.59 2.23
CA LEU A 265 18.09 -0.80 3.03
C LEU A 265 17.78 -1.71 4.21
N LEU A 266 18.76 -2.54 4.56
CA LEU A 266 18.89 -3.16 5.87
C LEU A 266 20.21 -2.66 6.49
N LEU A 267 20.14 -2.01 7.65
CA LEU A 267 21.31 -1.52 8.38
C LEU A 267 21.35 -2.17 9.76
N GLY A 268 22.54 -2.41 10.32
CA GLY A 268 22.67 -2.89 11.69
C GLY A 268 23.89 -3.79 11.89
N ARG A 269 23.74 -4.79 12.77
CA ARG A 269 24.83 -5.68 13.21
C ARG A 269 25.46 -6.46 12.05
N LYS A 270 26.79 -6.43 11.93
CA LYS A 270 27.49 -6.86 10.72
C LYS A 270 27.29 -8.34 10.36
N ASP A 271 27.34 -9.22 11.36
CA ASP A 271 27.14 -10.67 11.18
C ASP A 271 25.74 -10.98 10.63
N LEU A 272 24.70 -10.36 11.16
CA LEU A 272 23.31 -10.59 10.72
C LEU A 272 23.02 -9.96 9.36
N VAL A 273 23.57 -8.79 9.05
CA VAL A 273 23.42 -8.19 7.72
C VAL A 273 24.15 -9.04 6.66
N LYS A 274 25.32 -9.60 6.98
CA LYS A 274 26.01 -10.54 6.08
C LYS A 274 25.26 -11.87 5.94
N ALA A 275 24.66 -12.39 7.00
CA ALA A 275 23.76 -13.54 6.91
C ALA A 275 22.52 -13.23 6.05
N ALA A 276 21.97 -12.01 6.14
CA ALA A 276 20.88 -11.56 5.28
C ALA A 276 21.27 -11.56 3.79
N TRP A 277 22.53 -11.27 3.46
CA TRP A 277 23.05 -11.37 2.09
C TRP A 277 23.07 -12.82 1.55
N VAL A 278 23.41 -13.81 2.38
CA VAL A 278 23.32 -15.24 2.01
C VAL A 278 21.88 -15.62 1.61
N HIS A 279 20.89 -14.98 2.23
CA HIS A 279 19.49 -15.17 1.87
C HIS A 279 19.01 -14.30 0.70
N SER A 280 19.82 -13.37 0.21
CA SER A 280 19.44 -12.53 -0.94
C SER A 280 19.88 -13.15 -2.27
N ALA A 281 19.41 -12.58 -3.38
CA ALA A 281 19.96 -12.91 -4.68
C ALA A 281 21.40 -12.36 -4.79
N PRO A 282 22.38 -13.12 -5.33
CA PRO A 282 22.21 -14.19 -6.31
C PRO A 282 22.25 -15.61 -5.73
N HIS A 283 22.09 -15.80 -4.43
CA HIS A 283 22.06 -17.14 -3.84
C HIS A 283 20.75 -17.87 -4.20
N HIS A 284 20.75 -19.20 -4.14
CA HIS A 284 19.60 -20.04 -4.49
C HIS A 284 18.82 -20.46 -3.24
N GLY A 285 17.54 -20.08 -3.17
CA GLY A 285 16.61 -20.40 -2.10
C GLY A 285 15.38 -19.49 -2.12
N TYR A 286 14.55 -19.53 -1.09
CA TYR A 286 13.28 -18.77 -1.02
C TYR A 286 13.45 -17.30 -1.35
N SER A 287 14.37 -16.65 -0.65
CA SER A 287 14.55 -15.21 -0.72
C SER A 287 15.32 -14.71 -1.96
N ARG A 288 15.73 -15.62 -2.86
CA ARG A 288 16.20 -15.25 -4.22
C ARG A 288 15.13 -14.47 -5.00
N GLY A 289 13.86 -14.71 -4.71
CA GLY A 289 12.73 -14.00 -5.33
C GLY A 289 12.77 -12.48 -5.14
N TYR A 290 13.50 -11.99 -4.13
CA TYR A 290 13.64 -10.56 -3.80
C TYR A 290 14.90 -9.95 -4.43
N LYS A 291 15.13 -10.23 -5.71
CA LYS A 291 16.34 -9.80 -6.41
C LYS A 291 16.38 -8.28 -6.60
N VAL A 292 17.48 -7.66 -6.20
CA VAL A 292 17.82 -6.27 -6.56
C VAL A 292 18.89 -6.25 -7.65
N GLY A 293 18.73 -5.39 -8.65
CA GLY A 293 19.72 -5.21 -9.72
C GLY A 293 20.94 -4.43 -9.24
N LYS A 294 22.06 -4.52 -9.98
CA LYS A 294 23.29 -3.75 -9.65
C LYS A 294 23.05 -2.25 -9.84
N GLU A 295 22.19 -1.90 -10.77
CA GLU A 295 21.74 -0.55 -11.06
C GLU A 295 21.00 0.02 -9.84
N GLU A 296 19.97 -0.68 -9.37
CA GLU A 296 19.23 -0.27 -8.17
C GLU A 296 20.12 -0.27 -6.93
N ALA A 297 21.05 -1.22 -6.81
CA ALA A 297 22.00 -1.26 -5.70
C ALA A 297 22.89 0.00 -5.64
N ILE A 298 23.47 0.37 -6.77
CA ILE A 298 24.28 1.60 -6.90
C ILE A 298 23.42 2.87 -6.77
N GLY A 299 22.23 2.88 -7.37
CA GLY A 299 21.28 3.98 -7.24
C GLY A 299 20.86 4.22 -5.79
N MET A 300 20.65 3.14 -5.03
CA MET A 300 20.32 3.23 -3.61
C MET A 300 21.50 3.74 -2.78
N LEU A 301 22.72 3.27 -3.05
CA LEU A 301 23.92 3.81 -2.40
C LEU A 301 24.06 5.32 -2.69
N MET A 302 23.86 5.74 -3.94
CA MET A 302 23.88 7.17 -4.31
C MET A 302 22.78 7.97 -3.59
N ALA A 303 21.60 7.39 -3.38
CA ALA A 303 20.53 8.05 -2.62
C ALA A 303 20.95 8.32 -1.17
N VAL A 304 21.68 7.38 -0.54
CA VAL A 304 22.23 7.57 0.82
C VAL A 304 23.37 8.59 0.83
N GLU A 305 24.26 8.58 -0.16
CA GLU A 305 25.29 9.62 -0.32
C GLU A 305 24.68 11.03 -0.43
N MET A 306 23.63 11.16 -1.24
CA MET A 306 22.93 12.43 -1.42
C MET A 306 22.14 12.81 -0.18
N TRP A 307 21.61 11.86 0.59
CA TRP A 307 20.98 12.15 1.87
C TRP A 307 21.92 12.91 2.82
N MET A 308 23.23 12.62 2.79
CA MET A 308 24.22 13.34 3.60
C MET A 308 24.58 14.73 3.06
N LYS A 309 24.23 15.04 1.81
CA LYS A 309 24.61 16.28 1.11
C LYS A 309 23.45 17.23 0.86
N ARG A 310 22.21 16.71 0.84
CA ARG A 310 20.99 17.49 0.62
C ARG A 310 20.82 18.51 1.75
N ASP A 311 20.46 19.73 1.37
CA ASP A 311 20.05 20.76 2.31
C ASP A 311 18.58 20.53 2.69
N HIS A 312 18.37 19.72 3.72
CA HIS A 312 17.04 19.35 4.21
C HIS A 312 16.24 20.57 4.71
N ASP A 313 16.91 21.60 5.21
CA ASP A 313 16.26 22.84 5.66
C ASP A 313 15.78 23.68 4.47
N ALA A 314 16.57 23.76 3.39
CA ALA A 314 16.15 24.41 2.15
C ALA A 314 15.01 23.65 1.46
N GLU A 315 15.03 22.32 1.48
CA GLU A 315 13.92 21.49 1.00
C GLU A 315 12.65 21.78 1.81
N TRP A 316 12.76 21.87 3.14
CA TRP A 316 11.64 22.20 4.01
C TRP A 316 11.05 23.59 3.70
N LYS A 317 11.90 24.61 3.57
CA LYS A 317 11.47 25.97 3.18
C LYS A 317 10.77 25.97 1.82
N THR A 318 11.27 25.19 0.87
CA THR A 318 10.67 25.04 -0.46
C THR A 318 9.27 24.44 -0.33
N TRP A 319 9.12 23.32 0.38
CA TRP A 319 7.83 22.71 0.64
C TRP A 319 6.84 23.65 1.32
N THR A 320 7.27 24.35 2.36
CA THR A 320 6.43 25.35 3.04
C THR A 320 5.97 26.44 2.07
N SER A 321 6.87 26.99 1.24
CA SER A 321 6.52 28.03 0.27
C SER A 321 5.48 27.56 -0.77
N TRP A 322 5.56 26.29 -1.21
CA TRP A 322 4.58 25.70 -2.11
C TRP A 322 3.21 25.55 -1.44
N LEU A 323 3.18 25.09 -0.19
CA LEU A 323 1.94 24.98 0.58
C LEU A 323 1.31 26.34 0.86
N GLU A 324 2.11 27.36 1.18
CA GLU A 324 1.65 28.75 1.35
C GLU A 324 1.07 29.31 0.05
N PHE A 325 1.70 29.03 -1.09
CA PHE A 325 1.20 29.43 -2.40
C PHE A 325 -0.19 28.82 -2.68
N VAL A 326 -0.33 27.50 -2.50
CA VAL A 326 -1.60 26.80 -2.66
C VAL A 326 -2.64 27.36 -1.69
N GLY A 327 -2.30 27.51 -0.41
CA GLY A 327 -3.18 28.02 0.63
C GLY A 327 -3.70 29.42 0.34
N LYS A 328 -2.82 30.33 -0.09
CA LYS A 328 -3.17 31.70 -0.49
C LYS A 328 -4.14 31.70 -1.67
N ARG A 329 -3.92 30.86 -2.67
CA ARG A 329 -4.77 30.80 -3.86
C ARG A 329 -6.19 30.35 -3.53
N VAL A 330 -6.35 29.28 -2.75
CA VAL A 330 -7.67 28.70 -2.44
C VAL A 330 -8.44 29.50 -1.39
N SER A 331 -7.75 30.19 -0.49
CA SER A 331 -8.38 31.07 0.52
C SER A 331 -9.07 32.30 -0.07
N ALA A 332 -8.86 32.57 -1.37
CA ALA A 332 -9.63 33.60 -2.08
C ALA A 332 -11.09 33.19 -2.35
N VAL A 333 -11.43 31.91 -2.18
CA VAL A 333 -12.82 31.42 -2.26
C VAL A 333 -13.48 31.59 -0.89
N ASP A 334 -14.59 32.33 -0.85
CA ASP A 334 -15.32 32.59 0.38
C ASP A 334 -15.83 31.29 1.04
N GLY A 335 -15.54 31.11 2.32
CA GLY A 335 -15.87 29.89 3.08
C GLY A 335 -14.80 28.79 3.06
N VAL A 336 -13.66 29.01 2.40
CA VAL A 336 -12.50 28.09 2.45
C VAL A 336 -11.52 28.55 3.52
N THR A 337 -11.06 27.62 4.35
CA THR A 337 -10.00 27.85 5.34
C THR A 337 -8.82 26.92 5.07
N THR A 338 -7.61 27.38 5.43
CA THR A 338 -6.39 26.59 5.24
C THR A 338 -5.46 26.64 6.43
N THR A 339 -4.84 25.51 6.75
CA THR A 339 -3.87 25.40 7.84
C THR A 339 -2.70 24.51 7.43
N ILE A 340 -1.47 24.97 7.64
CA ILE A 340 -0.28 24.13 7.49
C ILE A 340 -0.06 23.36 8.79
N VAL A 341 -0.01 22.04 8.69
CA VAL A 341 0.21 21.12 9.81
C VAL A 341 1.62 20.57 9.76
N GLN A 342 2.33 20.66 10.88
CA GLN A 342 3.68 20.12 11.04
C GLN A 342 3.61 18.64 11.44
N PRO A 343 4.54 17.78 10.95
CA PRO A 343 4.54 16.37 11.26
C PRO A 343 4.98 16.11 12.70
N LYS A 344 4.55 14.98 13.25
CA LYS A 344 5.06 14.42 14.51
C LYS A 344 6.01 13.27 14.21
N GLY A 345 7.12 13.18 14.93
CA GLY A 345 8.09 12.08 14.78
C GLY A 345 8.80 12.04 13.42
N LEU A 346 9.29 10.86 13.04
CA LEU A 346 10.16 10.65 11.87
C LEU A 346 9.43 10.09 10.65
N SER A 347 8.25 9.51 10.86
CA SER A 347 7.41 8.91 9.83
C SER A 347 6.78 9.94 8.90
N ASN A 348 6.91 9.71 7.58
CA ASN A 348 6.36 10.57 6.52
C ASN A 348 6.60 12.06 6.78
N ARG A 349 7.81 12.40 7.23
CA ARG A 349 8.14 13.70 7.83
C ARG A 349 8.15 14.82 6.80
N MET A 350 7.00 15.47 6.64
CA MET A 350 6.75 16.62 5.77
C MET A 350 5.71 17.55 6.41
N PRO A 351 5.74 18.87 6.15
CA PRO A 351 4.57 19.70 6.39
C PRO A 351 3.45 19.33 5.42
N SER A 352 2.19 19.56 5.80
CA SER A 352 1.02 19.33 4.93
C SER A 352 0.04 20.50 5.01
N LEU A 353 -0.63 20.81 3.92
CA LEU A 353 -1.69 21.82 3.91
C LEU A 353 -3.05 21.13 4.02
N ARG A 354 -3.83 21.50 5.02
CA ARG A 354 -5.25 21.17 5.12
C ARG A 354 -6.05 22.30 4.50
N VAL A 355 -6.99 21.96 3.61
CA VAL A 355 -7.94 22.90 3.00
C VAL A 355 -9.34 22.42 3.38
N PHE A 356 -10.10 23.23 4.11
CA PHE A 356 -11.42 22.89 4.63
C PHE A 356 -12.50 23.85 4.15
N TRP A 357 -13.72 23.34 4.02
CA TRP A 357 -14.93 24.09 3.71
C TRP A 357 -16.16 23.39 4.30
N ASP A 358 -17.27 24.10 4.42
CA ASP A 358 -18.54 23.51 4.86
C ASP A 358 -19.15 22.67 3.73
N ARG A 359 -19.42 21.40 4.03
CA ARG A 359 -19.91 20.43 3.04
C ARG A 359 -21.24 20.85 2.41
N LYS A 360 -22.18 21.37 3.22
CA LYS A 360 -23.54 21.72 2.76
C LYS A 360 -23.50 23.00 1.92
N ARG A 361 -22.77 24.01 2.38
CA ARG A 361 -22.61 25.29 1.68
C ARG A 361 -22.04 25.11 0.27
N PHE A 362 -21.07 24.21 0.11
CA PHE A 362 -20.42 23.96 -1.18
C PHE A 362 -21.09 22.84 -2.00
N GLY A 363 -22.01 22.06 -1.41
CA GLY A 363 -22.55 20.85 -2.03
C GLY A 363 -21.47 19.80 -2.38
N LEU A 364 -20.28 19.87 -1.77
CA LEU A 364 -19.10 19.12 -2.18
C LEU A 364 -18.42 18.44 -0.99
N GLY A 365 -18.34 17.11 -1.02
CA GLY A 365 -17.55 16.32 -0.07
C GLY A 365 -16.07 16.26 -0.44
N GLY A 366 -15.18 16.22 0.56
CA GLY A 366 -13.73 16.12 0.34
C GLY A 366 -13.27 14.86 -0.42
N ASP A 367 -13.98 13.74 -0.25
CA ASP A 367 -13.75 12.51 -1.02
C ASP A 367 -14.14 12.66 -2.49
N THR A 368 -15.23 13.39 -2.75
CA THR A 368 -15.64 13.72 -4.12
C THR A 368 -14.65 14.71 -4.74
N ALA A 369 -14.23 15.72 -4.00
CA ALA A 369 -13.22 16.67 -4.47
C ALA A 369 -11.90 15.97 -4.86
N ALA A 370 -11.39 15.08 -4.00
CA ALA A 370 -10.19 14.31 -4.28
C ALA A 370 -10.34 13.44 -5.54
N ARG A 371 -11.50 12.81 -5.75
CA ARG A 371 -11.80 12.03 -6.97
C ARG A 371 -11.88 12.91 -8.21
N THR A 372 -12.59 14.04 -8.16
CA THR A 372 -12.70 14.98 -9.28
C THR A 372 -11.33 15.49 -9.74
N LEU A 373 -10.44 15.77 -8.80
CA LEU A 373 -9.05 16.15 -9.09
C LEU A 373 -8.25 14.99 -9.71
N PHE A 374 -8.47 13.77 -9.24
CA PHE A 374 -7.80 12.58 -9.73
C PHE A 374 -8.28 12.14 -11.11
N ASP A 375 -9.56 12.33 -11.43
CA ASP A 375 -10.14 11.91 -12.72
C ASP A 375 -9.92 12.96 -13.82
N GLY A 376 -9.78 14.22 -13.44
CA GLY A 376 -9.55 15.34 -14.34
C GLY A 376 -8.18 15.34 -15.05
N ASP A 377 -7.98 16.37 -15.88
CA ASP A 377 -6.75 16.58 -16.65
C ASP A 377 -6.25 18.03 -16.49
N PRO A 378 -5.05 18.28 -15.93
CA PRO A 378 -4.10 17.30 -15.42
C PRO A 378 -4.63 16.54 -14.20
N ARG A 379 -4.22 15.27 -14.08
CA ARG A 379 -4.55 14.39 -12.95
C ARG A 379 -3.78 14.82 -11.70
N VAL A 380 -4.51 15.14 -10.64
CA VAL A 380 -3.92 15.56 -9.35
C VAL A 380 -4.33 14.59 -8.25
N GLY A 381 -3.34 13.95 -7.62
CA GLY A 381 -3.57 13.07 -6.46
C GLY A 381 -3.46 13.84 -5.15
N VAL A 382 -4.53 13.86 -4.35
CA VAL A 382 -4.57 14.39 -2.98
C VAL A 382 -5.30 13.43 -2.05
N PHE A 383 -5.31 13.71 -0.74
CA PHE A 383 -6.17 13.00 0.21
C PHE A 383 -7.45 13.77 0.51
N ALA A 384 -8.55 13.05 0.71
CA ALA A 384 -9.66 13.60 1.45
C ALA A 384 -9.24 13.84 2.91
N ALA A 385 -9.63 14.97 3.47
CA ALA A 385 -9.41 15.33 4.86
C ALA A 385 -10.75 15.42 5.60
N ARG A 386 -10.73 15.04 6.87
CA ARG A 386 -11.82 15.28 7.82
C ARG A 386 -11.32 16.27 8.86
N HIS A 387 -12.17 17.19 9.26
CA HIS A 387 -11.84 18.08 10.37
C HIS A 387 -11.97 17.31 11.69
N GLU A 388 -11.03 17.51 12.61
CA GLU A 388 -10.95 16.70 13.84
C GLU A 388 -12.12 16.98 14.80
N THR A 389 -12.60 18.22 14.83
CA THR A 389 -13.58 18.68 15.82
C THR A 389 -14.92 19.13 15.23
N ASP A 390 -14.99 19.36 13.92
CA ASP A 390 -16.19 19.91 13.27
C ASP A 390 -16.68 18.95 12.18
N PRO A 391 -17.76 18.20 12.42
CA PRO A 391 -18.28 17.24 11.45
C PRO A 391 -18.94 17.89 10.22
N ALA A 392 -19.25 19.20 10.25
CA ALA A 392 -19.78 19.93 9.10
C ALA A 392 -18.68 20.24 8.08
N LEU A 393 -17.43 20.40 8.55
CA LEU A 393 -16.29 20.67 7.70
C LEU A 393 -15.76 19.40 7.03
N THR A 394 -15.51 19.53 5.73
CA THR A 394 -14.84 18.53 4.91
C THR A 394 -13.69 19.18 4.15
N GLY A 395 -12.79 18.41 3.57
CA GLY A 395 -11.62 19.00 2.96
C GLY A 395 -10.74 18.06 2.17
N VAL A 396 -9.58 18.58 1.77
CA VAL A 396 -8.47 17.82 1.21
C VAL A 396 -7.15 18.14 1.91
N SER A 397 -6.19 17.23 1.79
CA SER A 397 -4.80 17.41 2.23
C SER A 397 -3.87 17.44 1.03
N VAL A 398 -3.04 18.48 0.95
CA VAL A 398 -1.99 18.64 -0.05
C VAL A 398 -0.65 18.39 0.62
N ASN A 399 0.09 17.42 0.10
CA ASN A 399 1.37 16.97 0.61
C ASN A 399 2.47 17.32 -0.40
N PRO A 400 3.48 18.14 -0.03
CA PRO A 400 4.47 18.67 -0.98
C PRO A 400 5.59 17.67 -1.30
N TYR A 401 5.66 16.59 -0.55
CA TYR A 401 6.83 15.72 -0.49
C TYR A 401 7.21 15.09 -1.82
N MET A 402 6.22 14.82 -2.68
CA MET A 402 6.40 14.21 -4.00
C MET A 402 6.13 15.19 -5.16
N MET A 403 5.84 16.46 -4.86
CA MET A 403 5.62 17.49 -5.88
C MET A 403 6.96 17.91 -6.49
N ALA A 404 6.93 18.26 -7.77
CA ALA A 404 8.00 18.94 -8.48
C ALA A 404 7.77 20.45 -8.53
N ALA A 405 8.81 21.22 -8.84
CA ALA A 405 8.68 22.65 -9.05
C ALA A 405 7.68 22.95 -10.18
N GLY A 406 6.68 23.80 -9.89
CA GLY A 406 5.58 24.12 -10.79
C GLY A 406 4.29 23.36 -10.49
N ASP A 407 4.36 22.19 -9.85
CA ASP A 407 3.17 21.41 -9.47
C ASP A 407 2.29 22.19 -8.51
N GLU A 408 2.88 23.01 -7.62
CA GLU A 408 2.15 23.82 -6.67
C GLU A 408 1.16 24.78 -7.35
N LYS A 409 1.51 25.30 -8.54
CA LYS A 409 0.63 26.19 -9.30
C LYS A 409 -0.55 25.44 -9.88
N ILE A 410 -0.28 24.26 -10.45
CA ILE A 410 -1.32 23.42 -11.02
C ILE A 410 -2.27 22.95 -9.92
N VAL A 411 -1.75 22.46 -8.79
CA VAL A 411 -2.56 22.05 -7.64
C VAL A 411 -3.42 23.21 -7.14
N ALA A 412 -2.83 24.41 -6.98
CA ALA A 412 -3.52 25.61 -6.54
C ALA A 412 -4.67 26.01 -7.47
N ASP A 413 -4.43 26.07 -8.78
CA ASP A 413 -5.43 26.49 -9.75
C ASP A 413 -6.54 25.45 -9.92
N ARG A 414 -6.22 24.16 -9.87
CA ARG A 414 -7.20 23.07 -9.94
C ARG A 414 -8.12 23.06 -8.73
N LEU A 415 -7.56 23.22 -7.53
CA LEU A 415 -8.34 23.33 -6.31
C LEU A 415 -9.20 24.58 -6.29
N PHE A 416 -8.63 25.73 -6.68
CA PHE A 416 -9.39 26.98 -6.75
C PHE A 416 -10.55 26.88 -7.74
N ALA A 417 -10.33 26.35 -8.94
CA ALA A 417 -11.38 26.17 -9.94
C ALA A 417 -12.51 25.26 -9.42
N LEU A 418 -12.14 24.14 -8.80
CA LEU A 418 -13.09 23.20 -8.21
C LEU A 418 -13.90 23.83 -7.07
N LEU A 419 -13.28 24.64 -6.22
CA LEU A 419 -13.95 25.26 -5.07
C LEU A 419 -14.76 26.51 -5.46
N SER A 420 -14.35 27.23 -6.50
CA SER A 420 -15.08 28.40 -7.01
C SER A 420 -16.32 28.02 -7.79
N ASN A 421 -16.27 26.88 -8.47
CA ASN A 421 -17.38 26.32 -9.23
C ASN A 421 -17.48 24.82 -8.93
N PRO A 422 -17.91 24.45 -7.70
CA PRO A 422 -18.11 23.05 -7.37
C PRO A 422 -19.10 22.49 -8.40
N PRO A 423 -18.83 21.29 -8.96
CA PRO A 423 -19.81 20.67 -9.82
C PRO A 423 -21.13 20.65 -9.06
N HIS A 424 -22.20 21.14 -9.69
CA HIS A 424 -23.56 20.91 -9.21
C HIS A 424 -23.76 19.41 -9.20
N MET A 425 -23.39 18.79 -8.09
CA MET A 425 -23.91 17.51 -7.72
C MET A 425 -25.36 17.85 -7.41
N ASP A 426 -26.28 17.41 -8.28
CA ASP A 426 -27.69 17.33 -7.90
C ASP A 426 -27.68 16.84 -6.45
N GLU A 427 -28.27 17.63 -5.53
CA GLU A 427 -28.52 17.15 -4.17
C GLU A 427 -28.94 15.71 -4.34
N THR A 428 -28.15 14.76 -3.83
CA THR A 428 -28.44 13.34 -4.01
C THR A 428 -29.93 13.21 -3.73
N ALA A 429 -30.70 12.93 -4.78
CA ALA A 429 -32.15 13.02 -4.70
C ALA A 429 -32.54 12.28 -3.42
N PRO A 430 -33.44 12.83 -2.59
CA PRO A 430 -33.73 12.26 -1.28
C PRO A 430 -33.90 10.75 -1.46
N PRO A 431 -33.11 9.95 -0.72
CA PRO A 431 -32.86 8.57 -1.10
C PRO A 431 -34.19 7.86 -1.27
N VAL A 432 -34.41 7.28 -2.44
CA VAL A 432 -35.67 6.65 -2.81
C VAL A 432 -35.92 5.55 -1.79
N ALA A 433 -37.14 5.49 -1.26
CA ALA A 433 -37.53 4.48 -0.29
C ALA A 433 -37.15 3.09 -0.81
N ALA A 434 -36.54 2.28 0.05
CA ALA A 434 -36.06 0.95 -0.30
C ALA A 434 -37.16 0.14 -1.00
N ALA A 435 -36.86 -0.37 -2.20
CA ALA A 435 -37.79 -1.16 -3.00
C ALA A 435 -37.97 -2.59 -2.45
N ALA A 436 -37.14 -3.00 -1.48
CA ALA A 436 -37.17 -4.30 -0.83
C ALA A 436 -36.61 -4.24 0.60
N ASP A 437 -37.01 -5.20 1.44
CA ASP A 437 -36.35 -5.50 2.72
C ASP A 437 -35.24 -6.54 2.50
N LEU A 438 -34.00 -6.15 2.71
CA LEU A 438 -32.81 -6.96 2.54
C LEU A 438 -32.45 -7.76 3.80
N SER A 439 -33.19 -7.61 4.90
CA SER A 439 -32.91 -8.29 6.16
C SER A 439 -32.90 -9.82 5.99
N GLY A 440 -31.88 -10.48 6.55
CA GLY A 440 -31.70 -11.92 6.49
C GLY A 440 -30.34 -12.36 5.93
N GLN A 441 -30.24 -13.65 5.62
CA GLN A 441 -29.01 -14.27 5.14
C GLN A 441 -28.98 -14.38 3.62
N TRP A 442 -27.83 -14.04 3.03
CA TRP A 442 -27.58 -14.10 1.61
C TRP A 442 -26.34 -14.93 1.33
N ASP A 443 -26.46 -15.88 0.42
CA ASP A 443 -25.32 -16.60 -0.16
C ASP A 443 -24.75 -15.74 -1.29
N VAL A 444 -23.49 -15.34 -1.16
CA VAL A 444 -22.80 -14.47 -2.12
C VAL A 444 -21.80 -15.31 -2.90
N LYS A 445 -21.78 -15.14 -4.21
CA LYS A 445 -20.72 -15.64 -5.08
C LYS A 445 -19.92 -14.46 -5.62
N VAL A 446 -18.62 -14.46 -5.36
CA VAL A 446 -17.67 -13.48 -5.92
C VAL A 446 -16.91 -14.12 -7.06
N GLU A 447 -16.87 -13.45 -8.21
CA GLU A 447 -16.17 -13.89 -9.42
C GLU A 447 -14.96 -12.98 -9.65
N TYR A 448 -13.76 -13.53 -9.45
CA TYR A 448 -12.49 -12.85 -9.64
C TYR A 448 -12.00 -13.00 -11.08
N ALA A 449 -10.86 -12.37 -11.40
CA ALA A 449 -10.20 -12.54 -12.69
C ALA A 449 -9.86 -14.01 -12.99
N ALA A 450 -9.52 -14.78 -11.96
CA ALA A 450 -9.37 -16.23 -12.04
C ALA A 450 -9.94 -16.88 -10.77
N GLY A 451 -10.96 -17.73 -10.94
CA GLY A 451 -11.63 -18.42 -9.84
C GLY A 451 -12.81 -17.65 -9.24
N ALA A 452 -13.44 -18.26 -8.25
CA ALA A 452 -14.58 -17.71 -7.53
C ALA A 452 -14.57 -18.18 -6.08
N SER A 453 -15.19 -17.41 -5.18
CA SER A 453 -15.39 -17.78 -3.78
C SER A 453 -16.86 -17.63 -3.36
N ASN A 454 -17.25 -18.41 -2.36
CA ASN A 454 -18.58 -18.34 -1.75
C ASN A 454 -18.47 -17.61 -0.42
N HIS A 455 -19.11 -16.45 -0.34
CA HIS A 455 -19.19 -15.61 0.84
C HIS A 455 -20.63 -15.65 1.40
N ALA A 456 -20.85 -15.02 2.55
CA ALA A 456 -22.19 -14.80 3.07
C ALA A 456 -22.35 -13.39 3.63
N LEU A 457 -23.54 -12.82 3.47
CA LEU A 457 -23.95 -11.59 4.14
C LEU A 457 -25.11 -11.90 5.07
N ASN A 458 -25.00 -11.44 6.32
CA ASN A 458 -26.11 -11.41 7.25
C ASN A 458 -26.49 -9.95 7.45
N LEU A 459 -27.64 -9.55 6.91
CA LEU A 459 -28.06 -8.15 6.80
C LEU A 459 -29.20 -7.86 7.77
N ARG A 460 -29.16 -6.66 8.34
CA ARG A 460 -30.26 -6.03 9.07
C ARG A 460 -30.52 -4.67 8.45
N GLN A 461 -31.72 -4.45 7.95
CA GLN A 461 -32.12 -3.19 7.34
C GLN A 461 -33.00 -2.36 8.29
N ARG A 462 -32.78 -1.04 8.32
CA ARG A 462 -33.64 -0.06 8.98
C ARG A 462 -33.86 1.11 8.02
N GLY A 463 -35.04 1.17 7.39
CA GLY A 463 -35.29 2.11 6.31
C GLY A 463 -34.33 1.86 5.15
N ASN A 464 -33.52 2.86 4.81
CA ASN A 464 -32.52 2.77 3.74
C ASN A 464 -31.11 2.38 4.25
N GLU A 465 -30.93 2.21 5.56
CA GLU A 465 -29.66 1.83 6.17
C GLU A 465 -29.55 0.32 6.36
N ILE A 466 -28.34 -0.21 6.19
CA ILE A 466 -28.00 -1.63 6.34
C ILE A 466 -26.81 -1.74 7.29
N ASP A 467 -26.90 -2.67 8.24
CA ASP A 467 -25.75 -3.16 9.01
C ASP A 467 -25.75 -4.68 9.08
N GLY A 468 -24.65 -5.26 9.54
CA GLY A 468 -24.57 -6.70 9.79
C GLY A 468 -23.17 -7.26 9.67
N ALA A 469 -23.05 -8.48 9.16
CA ALA A 469 -21.77 -9.17 9.03
C ALA A 469 -21.54 -9.74 7.62
N HIS A 470 -20.31 -9.59 7.14
CA HIS A 470 -19.77 -10.21 5.93
C HIS A 470 -18.81 -11.33 6.32
N ARG A 471 -19.16 -12.56 5.94
CA ARG A 471 -18.28 -13.73 6.05
C ARG A 471 -17.60 -13.99 4.71
N GLY A 472 -16.29 -13.77 4.67
CA GLY A 472 -15.44 -14.23 3.57
C GLY A 472 -14.95 -15.67 3.79
N ASP A 473 -13.93 -16.08 3.05
CA ASP A 473 -13.40 -17.46 3.13
C ASP A 473 -12.88 -17.84 4.52
N PHE A 474 -12.15 -16.94 5.18
CA PHE A 474 -11.46 -17.25 6.44
C PHE A 474 -11.97 -16.47 7.65
N VAL A 475 -12.46 -15.24 7.44
CA VAL A 475 -12.85 -14.35 8.54
C VAL A 475 -14.18 -13.66 8.28
N SER A 476 -14.94 -13.48 9.35
CA SER A 476 -16.12 -12.62 9.40
C SER A 476 -15.72 -11.20 9.82
N ARG A 477 -16.39 -10.20 9.27
CA ARG A 477 -16.17 -8.78 9.58
C ARG A 477 -17.48 -8.01 9.51
N ASP A 478 -17.56 -6.90 10.23
CA ASP A 478 -18.75 -6.07 10.20
C ASP A 478 -18.92 -5.40 8.83
N LEU A 479 -20.19 -5.16 8.47
CA LEU A 479 -20.56 -4.41 7.28
C LEU A 479 -21.50 -3.27 7.62
N THR A 480 -21.47 -2.25 6.78
CA THR A 480 -22.45 -1.17 6.72
C THR A 480 -22.85 -0.96 5.26
N GLY A 481 -24.05 -0.46 5.01
CA GLY A 481 -24.50 -0.24 3.65
C GLY A 481 -25.75 0.61 3.58
N THR A 482 -26.17 0.87 2.34
CA THR A 482 -27.41 1.58 2.04
C THR A 482 -28.12 0.91 0.88
N ILE A 483 -29.44 1.09 0.85
CA ILE A 483 -30.31 0.81 -0.30
C ILE A 483 -31.06 2.08 -0.69
N ASP A 484 -31.06 2.39 -1.98
CA ASP A 484 -31.76 3.53 -2.58
C ASP A 484 -32.58 3.01 -3.77
N GLY A 485 -33.91 2.96 -3.60
CA GLY A 485 -34.78 2.21 -4.50
C GLY A 485 -34.36 0.75 -4.58
N ASN A 486 -33.89 0.29 -5.75
CA ASN A 486 -33.33 -1.06 -5.92
C ASN A 486 -31.79 -1.08 -5.99
N SER A 487 -31.11 0.05 -5.83
CA SER A 487 -29.66 0.13 -5.86
C SER A 487 -29.10 -0.13 -4.47
N VAL A 488 -28.15 -1.05 -4.36
CA VAL A 488 -27.54 -1.45 -3.08
C VAL A 488 -26.05 -1.16 -3.08
N ARG A 489 -25.56 -0.63 -1.96
CA ARG A 489 -24.13 -0.46 -1.70
C ARG A 489 -23.78 -0.96 -0.32
N ILE A 490 -22.95 -2.00 -0.23
CA ILE A 490 -22.52 -2.60 1.04
C ILE A 490 -21.00 -2.53 1.13
N ARG A 491 -20.49 -2.09 2.28
CA ARG A 491 -19.06 -1.98 2.58
C ARG A 491 -18.72 -2.84 3.77
N SER A 492 -17.59 -3.52 3.69
CA SER A 492 -17.02 -4.27 4.81
C SER A 492 -15.51 -4.11 4.82
N PHE A 493 -14.91 -4.14 6.01
CA PHE A 493 -13.49 -3.86 6.16
C PHE A 493 -12.87 -4.77 7.23
N LEU A 494 -11.73 -5.36 6.92
CA LEU A 494 -10.81 -5.97 7.87
C LEU A 494 -9.62 -5.04 8.03
N GLY A 495 -9.39 -4.55 9.25
CA GLY A 495 -8.29 -3.66 9.58
C GLY A 495 -7.00 -4.39 9.94
N GLU A 496 -5.91 -3.63 10.01
CA GLU A 496 -4.53 -4.12 10.16
C GLU A 496 -4.18 -4.75 11.52
N GLN A 497 -5.12 -4.79 12.47
CA GLN A 497 -4.85 -5.26 13.84
C GLN A 497 -4.34 -6.71 13.91
N SER A 498 -4.63 -7.53 12.89
CA SER A 498 -4.15 -8.91 12.76
C SER A 498 -3.05 -9.08 11.70
N GLY A 499 -2.41 -7.99 11.27
CA GLY A 499 -1.37 -7.99 10.23
C GLY A 499 -1.88 -8.13 8.79
N ASP A 500 -3.20 -8.05 8.57
CA ASP A 500 -3.81 -8.12 7.25
C ASP A 500 -4.81 -6.96 7.07
N SER A 501 -5.05 -6.51 5.84
CA SER A 501 -6.12 -5.57 5.56
C SER A 501 -6.80 -5.87 4.25
N ILE A 502 -8.13 -5.85 4.26
CA ILE A 502 -8.92 -6.00 3.05
C ILE A 502 -10.25 -5.25 3.17
N ALA A 503 -10.56 -4.47 2.14
CA ALA A 503 -11.80 -3.73 2.02
C ALA A 503 -12.63 -4.32 0.88
N TYR A 504 -13.95 -4.40 1.07
CA TYR A 504 -14.90 -4.78 0.02
C TYR A 504 -15.98 -3.71 -0.06
N THR A 505 -16.26 -3.25 -1.26
CA THR A 505 -17.44 -2.41 -1.56
C THR A 505 -18.26 -3.06 -2.67
N PHE A 506 -19.31 -3.77 -2.26
CA PHE A 506 -20.32 -4.33 -3.14
C PHE A 506 -21.23 -3.20 -3.63
N THR A 507 -21.36 -3.04 -4.95
CA THR A 507 -22.32 -2.13 -5.58
C THR A 507 -23.15 -2.93 -6.57
N GLY A 508 -24.47 -2.79 -6.54
CA GLY A 508 -25.33 -3.60 -7.40
C GLY A 508 -26.79 -3.20 -7.37
N LYS A 509 -27.62 -4.04 -7.99
CA LYS A 509 -29.07 -3.91 -7.96
C LYS A 509 -29.71 -5.13 -7.28
N VAL A 510 -30.88 -4.91 -6.69
CA VAL A 510 -31.72 -5.93 -6.08
C VAL A 510 -32.90 -6.23 -6.99
N THR A 511 -33.26 -7.50 -7.13
CA THR A 511 -34.45 -7.96 -7.88
C THR A 511 -35.02 -9.20 -7.19
N GLY A 512 -36.07 -9.01 -6.40
CA GLY A 512 -36.67 -10.09 -5.60
C GLY A 512 -35.68 -10.64 -4.57
N ASP A 513 -35.41 -11.95 -4.63
CA ASP A 513 -34.47 -12.67 -3.76
C ASP A 513 -33.06 -12.77 -4.35
N GLU A 514 -32.75 -11.94 -5.34
CA GLU A 514 -31.44 -11.86 -5.98
C GLU A 514 -30.86 -10.44 -5.90
N MET A 515 -29.54 -10.35 -5.78
CA MET A 515 -28.80 -9.10 -5.93
C MET A 515 -27.45 -9.35 -6.62
N GLY A 516 -26.91 -8.33 -7.29
CA GLY A 516 -25.61 -8.48 -7.93
C GLY A 516 -25.10 -7.22 -8.62
N GLY A 517 -23.80 -7.21 -8.92
CA GLY A 517 -23.14 -6.10 -9.58
C GLY A 517 -21.62 -6.18 -9.53
N THR A 518 -21.00 -5.04 -9.30
CA THR A 518 -19.54 -4.87 -9.24
C THR A 518 -19.04 -4.84 -7.81
N LEU A 519 -17.86 -5.40 -7.60
CA LEU A 519 -17.16 -5.40 -6.32
C LEU A 519 -15.85 -4.62 -6.48
N ASP A 520 -15.72 -3.54 -5.72
CA ASP A 520 -14.46 -2.83 -5.50
C ASP A 520 -13.75 -3.42 -4.28
N MET A 521 -12.44 -3.66 -4.41
CA MET A 521 -11.62 -4.24 -3.34
C MET A 521 -10.46 -3.31 -2.95
N GLY A 522 -10.64 -1.99 -3.05
CA GLY A 522 -9.57 -1.03 -2.78
C GLY A 522 -8.45 -1.07 -3.84
N GLU A 523 -7.22 -1.36 -3.42
CA GLU A 523 -6.05 -1.38 -4.32
C GLU A 523 -5.93 -2.67 -5.16
N TYR A 524 -6.79 -3.67 -4.93
CA TYR A 524 -6.87 -4.90 -5.72
C TYR A 524 -7.74 -4.71 -6.98
N LEU A 525 -7.59 -5.62 -7.95
CA LEU A 525 -8.44 -5.64 -9.13
C LEU A 525 -9.92 -5.82 -8.76
N GLY A 526 -10.80 -5.09 -9.43
CA GLY A 526 -12.25 -5.25 -9.25
C GLY A 526 -12.75 -6.64 -9.64
N ALA A 527 -13.91 -7.01 -9.09
CA ALA A 527 -14.56 -8.29 -9.30
C ALA A 527 -16.05 -8.12 -9.61
N LYS A 528 -16.73 -9.20 -10.00
CA LYS A 528 -18.19 -9.26 -10.06
C LYS A 528 -18.73 -10.03 -8.87
N TRP A 529 -19.96 -9.75 -8.48
CA TRP A 529 -20.61 -10.51 -7.42
C TRP A 529 -22.10 -10.71 -7.72
N SER A 530 -22.63 -11.80 -7.19
CA SER A 530 -24.06 -12.11 -7.19
C SER A 530 -24.42 -12.69 -5.83
N ALA A 531 -25.68 -12.61 -5.43
CA ALA A 531 -26.17 -13.22 -4.22
C ALA A 531 -27.62 -13.67 -4.34
N ARG A 532 -27.96 -14.74 -3.61
CA ARG A 532 -29.33 -15.25 -3.44
C ARG A 532 -29.70 -15.25 -1.96
N ARG A 533 -30.93 -14.87 -1.65
CA ARG A 533 -31.46 -14.98 -0.29
C ARG A 533 -31.56 -16.46 0.10
N ARG A 534 -31.11 -16.81 1.30
CA ARG A 534 -31.34 -18.16 1.85
C ARG A 534 -32.81 -18.30 2.21
N ALA A 535 -33.45 -19.35 1.69
CA ALA A 535 -34.78 -19.72 2.12
C ALA A 535 -34.79 -19.97 3.63
N ALA A 536 -35.79 -19.43 4.34
CA ALA A 536 -36.01 -19.77 5.73
C ALA A 536 -36.18 -21.29 5.84
N ARG A 537 -35.29 -21.98 6.58
CA ARG A 537 -35.51 -23.39 6.92
C ARG A 537 -36.84 -23.45 7.68
N ARG A 538 -37.89 -23.96 7.04
CA ARG A 538 -39.07 -24.43 7.74
C ARG A 538 -38.59 -25.60 8.60
N GLY A 539 -38.62 -25.41 9.91
CA GLY A 539 -38.28 -26.44 10.90
C GLY A 539 -39.23 -27.61 10.83
#